data_AF-A0A2E0S345-F1
#
_entry.id   AF-A0A2E0S345-F1
#
_cell.length_a   1.000
_cell.length_b   1.000
_cell.length_c   1.000
_cell.angle_alpha   90.00
_cell.angle_beta   90.00
_cell.angle_gamma   90.00
#
_symmetry.space_group_name_H-M   'P 1'
#
loop_
_entity.id
_entity.type
_entity.pdbx_description
1 polymer ?
#
loop_
_entity_poly.entity_id
_entity_poly.type
_entity_poly.pdbx_seq_one_letter_code
_entity_poly.pdbx_strand_id
1 'polypeptide(L)'
;MAHLGQIDRRFPGQVVFTRYVTENADWKKLKLRIENGQVAEMFQETNNILDSMNVTIQPRTEIKLLSEKYKEFERKKYANIEYQRKKGYILISKIRKPTDNLNSERPQKLQILAEDFTEKGNNEKITVLSKKDVPVKLFNSYDDLKKSIVWGLDNKIRNNDYVIEKIKAYLDKDDLSEIDLNGIDDSHIDELGVYFGEILIGILAFKKQLSDTCTPSDMFGINLKSFSIPTDPAFKLVDSSLMFDTTTVSVSSKYDKGAAASFMSNVLPYGMKYYSGYQDCFFKKMCRIASNMGYTSEQVGASRFKFSKNITFEVGLRSVLKIKKSNVKNTNHSIYESIRKVAMNQELSVKENKELDEVIEAIEDYFIKRKTFDGREQVIQTIRNNYPFTITSFFNYSVASLLNNDRTSRKYVHEIIGGKNFYQANLNKSKWRKGIIDIKMVSPKSATLKILGSMSGATDFTAKQGLVNYELK
;
A
#
# COMPACT_ATOMS: atom_id res chain seq x y z
N MET A 1 9.93 -14.27 5.21
CA MET A 1 10.49 -14.94 6.40
C MET A 1 11.76 -15.62 5.98
N ALA A 2 12.84 -15.32 6.68
CA ALA A 2 14.19 -15.62 6.24
C ALA A 2 14.69 -16.90 6.93
N HIS A 3 14.48 -18.03 6.27
CA HIS A 3 15.29 -19.21 6.48
C HIS A 3 16.69 -18.90 5.94
N LEU A 4 17.72 -18.89 6.79
CA LEU A 4 19.01 -18.28 6.44
C LEU A 4 19.74 -19.00 5.30
N GLY A 5 19.43 -20.28 5.06
CA GLY A 5 19.93 -21.03 3.90
C GLY A 5 19.18 -20.82 2.58
N GLN A 6 18.09 -20.05 2.54
CA GLN A 6 17.40 -19.77 1.27
C GLN A 6 18.20 -18.80 0.41
N ILE A 7 17.99 -18.86 -0.91
CA ILE A 7 18.51 -17.84 -1.84
C ILE A 7 17.82 -16.52 -1.53
N ASP A 8 18.61 -15.45 -1.42
CA ASP A 8 18.08 -14.13 -1.16
C ASP A 8 17.32 -13.60 -2.38
N ARG A 9 16.05 -13.22 -2.16
CA ARG A 9 15.20 -12.65 -3.21
C ARG A 9 15.66 -11.25 -3.65
N ARG A 10 16.42 -10.54 -2.81
CA ARG A 10 16.96 -9.19 -3.10
C ARG A 10 18.26 -9.24 -3.90
N PHE A 11 19.06 -10.26 -3.63
CA PHE A 11 20.38 -10.49 -4.24
C PHE A 11 20.48 -11.94 -4.75
N PRO A 12 19.89 -12.23 -5.93
CA PRO A 12 19.97 -13.56 -6.52
C PRO A 12 21.42 -14.01 -6.65
N GLY A 13 21.76 -15.16 -6.06
CA GLY A 13 23.13 -15.68 -6.00
C GLY A 13 23.73 -15.70 -4.59
N GLN A 14 23.19 -14.90 -3.67
CA GLN A 14 23.56 -14.97 -2.25
C GLN A 14 22.52 -15.75 -1.44
N VAL A 15 22.94 -16.26 -0.28
CA VAL A 15 22.02 -16.81 0.71
C VAL A 15 21.56 -15.71 1.65
N VAL A 16 20.36 -15.85 2.19
CA VAL A 16 19.78 -14.94 3.19
C VAL A 16 20.72 -14.71 4.37
N PHE A 17 21.52 -15.70 4.77
CA PHE A 17 22.58 -15.54 5.78
C PHE A 17 23.54 -14.38 5.47
N THR A 18 23.88 -14.14 4.20
CA THR A 18 24.80 -13.06 3.82
C THR A 18 24.22 -11.70 4.21
N ARG A 19 22.98 -11.39 3.80
CA ARG A 19 22.31 -10.13 4.14
C ARG A 19 22.09 -9.97 5.66
N TYR A 20 21.60 -11.03 6.31
CA TYR A 20 21.20 -10.90 7.71
C TYR A 20 22.38 -10.96 8.68
N VAL A 21 23.46 -11.66 8.33
CA VAL A 21 24.59 -11.92 9.22
C VAL A 21 25.88 -11.33 8.67
N THR A 22 26.33 -11.74 7.48
CA THR A 22 27.66 -11.36 6.96
C THR A 22 27.79 -9.87 6.68
N GLU A 23 26.77 -9.24 6.10
CA GLU A 23 26.74 -7.81 5.75
C GLU A 23 26.11 -6.96 6.86
N ASN A 24 25.85 -7.55 8.03
CA ASN A 24 25.23 -6.86 9.15
C ASN A 24 26.24 -6.64 10.27
N ALA A 25 26.73 -5.41 10.44
CA ALA A 25 27.70 -5.07 11.49
C ALA A 25 27.20 -5.38 12.92
N ASP A 26 25.88 -5.45 13.12
CA ASP A 26 25.22 -5.74 14.38
C ASP A 26 24.81 -7.22 14.53
N TRP A 27 25.34 -8.13 13.71
CA TRP A 27 24.91 -9.54 13.69
C TRP A 27 24.93 -10.23 15.07
N LYS A 28 25.81 -9.79 15.98
CA LYS A 28 25.90 -10.31 17.35
C LYS A 28 24.67 -10.04 18.21
N LYS A 29 23.87 -9.02 17.85
CA LYS A 29 22.61 -8.66 18.52
C LYS A 29 21.42 -9.46 17.99
N LEU A 30 21.61 -10.23 16.91
CA LEU A 30 20.53 -11.02 16.35
C LEU A 30 20.21 -12.21 17.25
N LYS A 31 18.95 -12.30 17.64
CA LYS A 31 18.39 -13.54 18.16
C LYS A 31 18.17 -14.47 16.97
N LEU A 32 18.67 -15.70 17.02
CA LEU A 32 18.50 -16.70 15.95
C LEU A 32 18.07 -18.03 16.56
N ARG A 33 17.31 -18.83 15.81
CA ARG A 33 16.78 -20.11 16.30
C ARG A 33 16.91 -21.22 15.25
N ILE A 34 16.81 -22.46 15.72
CA ILE A 34 16.64 -23.61 14.83
C ILE A 34 15.27 -23.55 14.14
N GLU A 35 15.24 -23.92 12.86
CA GLU A 35 14.05 -23.93 12.01
C GLU A 35 12.89 -24.74 12.61
N ASN A 36 11.66 -24.30 12.34
CA ASN A 36 10.46 -24.96 12.84
C ASN A 36 10.33 -26.37 12.25
N GLY A 37 10.04 -27.36 13.10
CA GLY A 37 9.86 -28.75 12.68
C GLY A 37 11.13 -29.43 12.18
N GLN A 38 12.31 -28.81 12.33
CA GLN A 38 13.59 -29.39 11.94
C GLN A 38 14.54 -29.44 13.13
N VAL A 39 15.26 -30.55 13.28
CA VAL A 39 16.40 -30.65 14.17
C VAL A 39 17.67 -30.19 13.45
N ALA A 40 18.67 -29.72 14.21
CA ALA A 40 19.99 -29.39 13.69
C ALA A 40 21.06 -30.24 14.39
N GLU A 41 21.92 -30.88 13.62
CA GLU A 41 23.09 -31.58 14.12
C GLU A 41 24.29 -30.62 14.18
N MET A 42 25.06 -30.67 15.27
CA MET A 42 26.32 -29.94 15.39
C MET A 42 27.50 -30.78 14.93
N PHE A 43 28.41 -30.12 14.23
CA PHE A 43 29.66 -30.67 13.72
C PHE A 43 30.85 -29.92 14.30
N GLN A 44 31.97 -30.61 14.47
CA GLN A 44 33.27 -30.01 14.75
C GLN A 44 34.16 -30.13 13.54
N GLU A 45 35.08 -29.20 13.36
CA GLU A 45 36.03 -29.22 12.26
C GLU A 45 37.34 -29.87 12.72
N THR A 46 37.68 -31.01 12.15
CA THR A 46 38.95 -31.73 12.36
C THR A 46 39.63 -31.92 11.01
N ASN A 47 40.86 -31.43 10.83
CA ASN A 47 41.61 -31.59 9.57
C ASN A 47 40.84 -31.16 8.29
N ASN A 48 40.11 -30.04 8.35
CA ASN A 48 39.24 -29.54 7.27
C ASN A 48 38.06 -30.46 6.88
N ILE A 49 37.72 -31.43 7.74
CA ILE A 49 36.53 -32.29 7.60
C ILE A 49 35.58 -31.98 8.77
N LEU A 50 34.27 -32.10 8.52
CA LEU A 50 33.25 -31.95 9.55
C LEU A 50 32.89 -33.30 10.17
N ASP A 51 33.23 -33.49 11.44
CA ASP A 51 32.85 -34.66 12.24
C ASP A 51 31.62 -34.34 13.09
N SER A 52 30.66 -35.27 13.16
CA SER A 52 29.49 -35.12 14.02
C SER A 52 29.90 -35.07 15.50
N MET A 53 29.34 -34.12 16.25
CA MET A 53 29.56 -34.00 17.69
C MET A 53 28.56 -34.81 18.52
N ASN A 54 27.64 -35.56 17.88
CA ASN A 54 26.50 -36.21 18.53
C ASN A 54 25.66 -35.24 19.39
N VAL A 55 25.54 -33.98 18.94
CA VAL A 55 24.68 -32.97 19.57
C VAL A 55 23.57 -32.59 18.61
N THR A 56 22.34 -32.87 19.03
CA THR A 56 21.13 -32.51 18.28
C THR A 56 20.41 -31.37 18.97
N ILE A 57 20.24 -30.27 18.25
CA ILE A 57 19.53 -29.08 18.70
C ILE A 57 18.07 -29.19 18.24
N GLN A 58 17.15 -29.07 19.20
CA GLN A 58 15.72 -29.20 18.95
C GLN A 58 15.18 -27.99 18.15
N PRO A 59 14.09 -28.16 17.38
CA PRO A 59 13.42 -27.05 16.70
C PRO A 59 13.14 -25.88 17.65
N ARG A 60 13.14 -24.65 17.15
CA ARG A 60 12.84 -23.41 17.92
C ARG A 60 13.83 -23.06 19.03
N THR A 61 14.90 -23.84 19.20
CA THR A 61 15.93 -23.53 20.20
C THR A 61 16.75 -22.32 19.78
N GLU A 62 16.98 -21.39 20.70
CA GLU A 62 17.83 -20.22 20.48
C GLU A 62 19.31 -20.60 20.43
N ILE A 63 20.03 -20.02 19.47
CA ILE A 63 21.44 -20.26 19.23
C ILE A 63 22.19 -18.93 19.16
N LYS A 64 23.46 -18.96 19.54
CA LYS A 64 24.35 -17.81 19.44
C LYS A 64 25.35 -18.05 18.32
N LEU A 65 25.43 -17.13 17.36
CA LEU A 65 26.48 -17.18 16.35
C LEU A 65 27.84 -16.79 16.95
N LEU A 66 28.89 -17.45 16.49
CA LEU A 66 30.28 -17.14 16.84
C LEU A 66 31.04 -16.43 15.72
N SER A 67 30.49 -16.44 14.50
CA SER A 67 31.06 -15.81 13.31
C SER A 67 29.98 -15.25 12.40
N GLU A 68 30.27 -14.12 11.75
CA GLU A 68 29.43 -13.54 10.68
C GLU A 68 29.61 -14.21 9.33
N LYS A 69 30.66 -15.02 9.18
CA LYS A 69 30.97 -15.79 7.97
C LYS A 69 30.54 -17.24 8.16
N TYR A 70 29.92 -17.79 7.11
CA TYR A 70 29.71 -19.23 7.00
C TYR A 70 30.94 -19.88 6.35
N LYS A 71 31.14 -21.17 6.61
CA LYS A 71 32.08 -22.03 5.87
C LYS A 71 31.33 -22.92 4.90
N GLU A 72 31.98 -23.30 3.81
CA GLU A 72 31.43 -24.23 2.83
C GLU A 72 32.18 -25.55 2.91
N PHE A 73 31.45 -26.63 3.17
CA PHE A 73 31.94 -28.01 3.15
C PHE A 73 31.02 -28.81 2.26
N GLU A 74 31.57 -29.51 1.26
CA GLU A 74 30.79 -30.36 0.33
C GLU A 74 29.60 -29.62 -0.32
N ARG A 75 29.80 -28.36 -0.74
CA ARG A 75 28.77 -27.48 -1.31
C ARG A 75 27.61 -27.12 -0.36
N LYS A 76 27.72 -27.46 0.92
CA LYS A 76 26.80 -27.07 1.98
C LYS A 76 27.42 -25.97 2.81
N LYS A 77 26.60 -25.03 3.24
CA LYS A 77 27.03 -23.85 4.00
C LYS A 77 26.71 -24.03 5.48
N TYR A 78 27.70 -23.78 6.33
CA TYR A 78 27.63 -24.00 7.77
C TYR A 78 27.97 -22.72 8.55
N ALA A 79 27.19 -22.41 9.58
CA ALA A 79 27.47 -21.32 10.50
C ALA A 79 28.16 -21.84 11.76
N ASN A 80 29.12 -21.08 12.26
CA ASN A 80 29.77 -21.35 13.54
C ASN A 80 28.90 -20.80 14.68
N ILE A 81 28.53 -21.65 15.63
CA ILE A 81 27.60 -21.35 16.72
C ILE A 81 28.12 -21.84 18.08
N GLU A 82 27.54 -21.28 19.14
CA GLU A 82 27.63 -21.75 20.51
C GLU A 82 26.24 -22.22 20.98
N TYR A 83 26.18 -23.44 21.50
CA TYR A 83 24.98 -24.03 22.11
C TYR A 83 25.37 -24.86 23.33
N GLN A 84 24.75 -24.59 24.49
CA GLN A 84 25.07 -25.25 25.77
C GLN A 84 26.59 -25.28 26.07
N ARG A 85 27.29 -24.16 25.85
CA ARG A 85 28.77 -24.00 25.98
C ARG A 85 29.61 -24.85 25.02
N LYS A 86 29.00 -25.63 24.13
CA LYS A 86 29.70 -26.31 23.03
C LYS A 86 29.77 -25.40 21.82
N LYS A 87 30.93 -25.38 21.15
CA LYS A 87 31.18 -24.59 19.94
C LYS A 87 31.30 -25.53 18.76
N GLY A 88 30.66 -25.20 17.65
CA GLY A 88 30.67 -26.04 16.46
C GLY A 88 29.91 -25.43 15.30
N TYR A 89 29.73 -26.21 14.26
CA TYR A 89 29.10 -25.83 13.01
C TYR A 89 27.73 -26.47 12.88
N ILE A 90 26.76 -25.72 12.36
CA ILE A 90 25.46 -26.26 11.93
C ILE A 90 25.14 -25.76 10.53
N LEU A 91 24.34 -26.50 9.78
CA LEU A 91 23.88 -26.08 8.47
C LEU A 91 23.09 -24.76 8.56
N ILE A 92 23.42 -23.77 7.72
CA ILE A 92 22.68 -22.49 7.71
C ILE A 92 21.21 -22.68 7.30
N SER A 93 20.91 -23.77 6.57
CA SER A 93 19.54 -24.17 6.24
C SER A 93 18.75 -24.69 7.43
N LYS A 94 19.35 -24.81 8.61
CA LYS A 94 18.64 -25.15 9.84
C LYS A 94 18.42 -23.93 10.73
N ILE A 95 18.85 -22.75 10.29
CA ILE A 95 18.78 -21.52 11.06
C ILE A 95 17.72 -20.59 10.48
N ARG A 96 16.96 -19.96 11.37
CA ARG A 96 16.00 -18.91 11.05
C ARG A 96 16.12 -17.74 12.00
N LYS A 97 15.57 -16.60 11.58
CA LYS A 97 15.22 -15.51 12.49
C LYS A 97 14.03 -15.92 13.38
N PRO A 98 14.00 -15.56 14.67
CA PRO A 98 12.83 -15.75 15.53
C PRO A 98 11.65 -15.00 14.96
N THR A 99 10.50 -15.66 14.98
CA THR A 99 9.20 -15.02 14.82
C THR A 99 8.61 -14.91 16.20
N ASP A 100 8.40 -13.69 16.67
CA ASP A 100 7.73 -13.43 17.94
C ASP A 100 6.25 -13.78 17.81
N ASN A 101 5.95 -15.07 18.03
CA ASN A 101 4.73 -15.66 18.58
C ASN A 101 4.61 -17.12 18.09
N LEU A 102 4.48 -18.03 19.05
CA LEU A 102 4.42 -19.49 18.83
C LEU A 102 3.21 -19.96 17.99
N ASN A 103 2.24 -19.07 17.71
CA ASN A 103 0.97 -19.36 17.05
C ASN A 103 0.70 -18.58 15.75
N SER A 104 1.59 -17.66 15.33
CA SER A 104 1.41 -16.93 14.07
C SER A 104 2.67 -17.02 13.25
N GLU A 105 2.57 -17.59 12.05
CA GLU A 105 3.71 -17.73 11.15
C GLU A 105 4.37 -16.38 10.83
N ARG A 106 3.65 -15.24 10.88
CA ARG A 106 4.20 -13.93 10.50
C ARG A 106 4.72 -13.13 11.70
N PRO A 107 5.84 -12.39 11.55
CA PRO A 107 6.23 -11.37 12.52
C PRO A 107 5.04 -10.43 12.77
N GLN A 108 4.82 -10.05 14.04
CA GLN A 108 3.85 -9.01 14.35
C GLN A 108 4.25 -7.72 13.61
N LYS A 109 3.28 -7.04 13.01
CA LYS A 109 3.50 -5.74 12.35
C LYS A 109 4.11 -4.75 13.35
N LEU A 110 4.86 -3.77 12.85
CA LEU A 110 5.36 -2.65 13.67
C LEU A 110 4.20 -1.83 14.24
N GLN A 111 3.03 -1.86 13.58
CA GLN A 111 1.83 -1.11 13.95
C GLN A 111 2.08 0.40 13.99
N ILE A 112 2.88 0.89 13.05
CA ILE A 112 3.23 2.30 12.92
C ILE A 112 2.28 3.01 11.96
N LEU A 113 2.14 4.32 12.17
CA LEU A 113 1.49 5.27 11.28
C LEU A 113 2.42 6.46 11.03
N ALA A 114 2.15 7.27 10.00
CA ALA A 114 2.97 8.46 9.72
C ALA A 114 2.84 9.53 10.81
N GLU A 115 1.67 9.58 11.46
CA GLU A 115 1.36 10.46 12.58
C GLU A 115 2.26 10.20 13.79
N ASP A 116 2.71 8.96 13.98
CA ASP A 116 3.62 8.59 15.07
C ASP A 116 4.96 9.34 14.98
N PHE A 117 5.41 9.65 13.76
CA PHE A 117 6.66 10.37 13.53
C PHE A 117 6.53 11.90 13.65
N THR A 118 5.31 12.43 13.68
CA THR A 118 5.04 13.86 13.43
C THR A 118 4.32 14.55 14.59
N GLU A 119 4.03 13.79 15.64
CA GLU A 119 3.26 14.25 16.81
C GLU A 119 3.86 15.51 17.47
N LYS A 120 5.19 15.66 17.46
CA LYS A 120 5.90 16.80 18.08
C LYS A 120 6.03 18.03 17.17
N GLY A 121 5.42 18.03 15.99
CA GLY A 121 5.32 19.23 15.17
C GLY A 121 4.47 20.32 15.83
N ASN A 122 4.75 21.58 15.48
CA ASN A 122 3.98 22.73 15.94
C ASN A 122 2.57 22.67 15.34
N ASN A 123 1.55 22.87 16.16
CA ASN A 123 0.17 22.94 15.69
C ASN A 123 -0.07 24.31 15.07
N GLU A 124 -0.26 24.34 13.75
CA GLU A 124 -0.43 25.57 13.00
C GLU A 124 -1.62 25.45 12.04
N LYS A 125 -2.03 26.59 11.48
CA LYS A 125 -3.01 26.63 10.39
C LYS A 125 -2.39 27.29 9.18
N ILE A 126 -2.32 26.56 8.07
CA ILE A 126 -1.71 27.06 6.83
C ILE A 126 -2.66 26.88 5.64
N THR A 127 -2.29 27.48 4.51
CA THR A 127 -2.95 27.17 3.24
C THR A 127 -2.35 25.90 2.66
N VAL A 128 -3.16 24.85 2.48
CA VAL A 128 -2.79 23.62 1.77
C VAL A 128 -3.60 23.56 0.47
N LEU A 129 -2.93 23.40 -0.67
CA LEU A 129 -3.53 23.55 -2.00
C LEU A 129 -4.25 24.90 -2.15
N SER A 130 -5.58 24.89 -2.32
CA SER A 130 -6.44 26.08 -2.43
C SER A 130 -7.27 26.34 -1.17
N LYS A 131 -7.04 25.56 -0.09
CA LYS A 131 -7.80 25.66 1.16
C LYS A 131 -6.99 26.39 2.21
N LYS A 132 -7.55 27.48 2.73
CA LYS A 132 -6.98 28.25 3.84
C LYS A 132 -7.27 27.56 5.18
N ASP A 133 -6.47 27.89 6.18
CA ASP A 133 -6.65 27.53 7.59
C ASP A 133 -6.71 26.02 7.88
N VAL A 134 -5.98 25.23 7.10
CA VAL A 134 -5.89 23.77 7.28
C VAL A 134 -5.00 23.47 8.49
N PRO A 135 -5.48 22.70 9.48
CA PRO A 135 -4.69 22.36 10.66
C PRO A 135 -3.56 21.38 10.29
N VAL A 136 -2.33 21.75 10.64
CA VAL A 136 -1.12 20.98 10.30
C VAL A 136 -0.22 20.76 11.52
N LYS A 137 0.60 19.72 11.43
CA LYS A 137 1.87 19.61 12.18
C LYS A 137 2.97 20.23 11.33
N LEU A 138 3.59 21.30 11.82
CA LEU A 138 4.58 22.10 11.10
C LEU A 138 5.97 21.97 11.73
N PHE A 139 6.97 21.85 10.87
CA PHE A 139 8.39 21.77 11.20
C PHE A 139 9.15 22.84 10.41
N ASN A 140 10.03 23.58 11.07
CA ASN A 140 10.82 24.66 10.45
C ASN A 140 12.28 24.26 10.20
N SER A 141 12.71 23.14 10.75
CA SER A 141 14.09 22.67 10.62
C SER A 141 14.16 21.14 10.57
N TYR A 142 15.29 20.64 10.07
CA TYR A 142 15.62 19.22 10.12
C TYR A 142 15.63 18.70 11.55
N ASP A 143 16.21 19.46 12.49
CA ASP A 143 16.36 19.04 13.87
C ASP A 143 15.02 18.89 14.58
N ASP A 144 14.06 19.77 14.29
CA ASP A 144 12.69 19.66 14.84
C ASP A 144 12.00 18.39 14.33
N LEU A 145 12.10 18.13 13.01
CA LEU A 145 11.53 16.92 12.41
C LEU A 145 12.20 15.65 12.95
N LYS A 146 13.53 15.65 13.04
CA LYS A 146 14.33 14.54 13.59
C LYS A 146 13.96 14.24 15.04
N LYS A 147 13.83 15.25 15.90
CA LYS A 147 13.40 15.08 17.29
C LYS A 147 12.01 14.44 17.38
N SER A 148 11.09 14.85 16.51
CA SER A 148 9.75 14.25 16.44
C SER A 148 9.79 12.78 16.03
N ILE A 149 10.55 12.47 14.98
CA ILE A 149 10.72 11.09 14.50
C ILE A 149 11.32 10.21 15.61
N VAL A 150 12.41 10.65 16.22
CA VAL A 150 13.10 9.93 17.30
C VAL A 150 12.16 9.68 18.48
N TRP A 151 11.40 10.69 18.89
CA TRP A 151 10.39 10.53 19.94
C TRP A 151 9.32 9.49 19.55
N GLY A 152 8.84 9.53 18.30
CA GLY A 152 7.88 8.55 17.77
C GLY A 152 8.42 7.12 17.82
N LEU A 153 9.66 6.93 17.36
CA LEU A 153 10.36 5.65 17.41
C LEU A 153 10.43 5.11 18.85
N ASP A 154 10.87 5.92 19.80
CA ASP A 154 11.09 5.49 21.19
C ASP A 154 9.80 5.22 21.98
N ASN A 155 8.69 5.87 21.61
CA ASN A 155 7.45 5.82 22.39
C ASN A 155 6.33 4.98 21.73
N LYS A 156 6.34 4.84 20.40
CA LYS A 156 5.27 4.18 19.64
C LYS A 156 5.70 2.81 19.11
N ILE A 157 6.96 2.65 18.72
CA ILE A 157 7.48 1.36 18.26
C ILE A 157 7.95 0.55 19.46
N ARG A 158 7.16 -0.44 19.87
CA ARG A 158 7.52 -1.32 20.99
C ARG A 158 8.28 -2.55 20.51
N ASN A 159 9.26 -2.99 21.31
CA ASN A 159 9.98 -4.26 21.15
C ASN A 159 10.71 -4.42 19.81
N ASN A 160 11.16 -3.33 19.17
CA ASN A 160 11.92 -3.36 17.91
C ASN A 160 13.13 -2.40 17.95
N ASP A 161 13.88 -2.41 19.05
CA ASP A 161 15.06 -1.57 19.27
C ASP A 161 16.03 -1.60 18.08
N TYR A 162 16.19 -2.77 17.46
CA TYR A 162 17.02 -2.93 16.27
C TYR A 162 16.56 -2.05 15.08
N VAL A 163 15.26 -1.99 14.80
CA VAL A 163 14.70 -1.14 13.74
C VAL A 163 14.85 0.34 14.09
N ILE A 164 14.58 0.68 15.35
CA ILE A 164 14.71 2.03 15.88
C ILE A 164 16.14 2.54 15.68
N GLU A 165 17.14 1.77 16.10
CA GLU A 165 18.55 2.14 15.98
C GLU A 165 18.99 2.35 14.53
N LYS A 166 18.53 1.51 13.59
CA LYS A 166 18.84 1.69 12.15
C LYS A 166 18.26 2.99 11.59
N ILE A 167 17.05 3.36 12.00
CA ILE A 167 16.42 4.63 11.56
C ILE A 167 17.12 5.81 12.21
N LYS A 168 17.45 5.76 13.51
CA LYS A 168 18.22 6.81 14.19
C LYS A 168 19.58 7.03 13.51
N ALA A 169 20.32 5.94 13.28
CA ALA A 169 21.61 6.00 12.58
C ALA A 169 21.48 6.59 11.16
N TYR A 170 20.39 6.29 10.44
CA TYR A 170 20.10 6.91 9.16
C TYR A 170 19.89 8.42 9.27
N LEU A 171 19.17 8.89 10.29
CA LEU A 171 18.96 10.33 10.56
C LEU A 171 20.23 11.07 11.05
N ASP A 172 21.31 10.34 11.33
CA ASP A 172 22.61 10.93 11.67
C ASP A 172 23.56 11.04 10.46
N LYS A 173 23.20 10.46 9.31
CA LYS A 173 24.04 10.51 8.12
C LYS A 173 24.05 11.89 7.45
N ASP A 174 25.16 12.19 6.80
CA ASP A 174 25.24 13.31 5.87
C ASP A 174 24.51 12.98 4.58
N ASP A 175 24.82 11.84 3.96
CA ASP A 175 24.16 11.32 2.75
C ASP A 175 22.98 10.39 3.11
N LEU A 176 21.78 10.76 2.66
CA LEU A 176 20.52 10.08 2.91
C LEU A 176 20.02 9.27 1.70
N SER A 177 20.83 9.11 0.65
CA SER A 177 20.52 8.28 -0.53
C SER A 177 20.41 6.78 -0.19
N GLU A 178 21.03 6.35 0.92
CA GLU A 178 20.99 4.95 1.37
C GLU A 178 20.68 4.80 2.87
N ILE A 179 19.74 3.90 3.18
CA ILE A 179 19.38 3.44 4.51
C ILE A 179 19.80 1.99 4.71
N ASP A 180 20.48 1.70 5.83
CA ASP A 180 20.82 0.33 6.18
C ASP A 180 19.59 -0.41 6.71
N LEU A 181 19.07 -1.32 5.89
CA LEU A 181 17.94 -2.18 6.22
C LEU A 181 18.35 -3.64 6.44
N ASN A 182 19.65 -3.91 6.52
CA ASN A 182 20.16 -5.25 6.78
C ASN A 182 19.70 -5.71 8.17
N GLY A 183 19.32 -6.98 8.27
CA GLY A 183 18.77 -7.51 9.53
C GLY A 183 17.26 -7.31 9.74
N ILE A 184 16.60 -6.39 9.03
CA ILE A 184 15.17 -6.09 9.21
C ILE A 184 14.30 -7.04 8.36
N ASP A 185 13.14 -7.44 8.90
CA ASP A 185 12.18 -8.28 8.18
C ASP A 185 11.54 -7.55 6.99
N ASP A 186 11.31 -8.27 5.89
CA ASP A 186 10.69 -7.71 4.68
C ASP A 186 9.32 -7.04 4.95
N SER A 187 8.52 -7.60 5.87
CA SER A 187 7.23 -7.02 6.24
C SER A 187 7.36 -5.69 6.98
N HIS A 188 8.36 -5.56 7.85
CA HIS A 188 8.67 -4.32 8.56
C HIS A 188 9.26 -3.28 7.61
N ILE A 189 10.12 -3.71 6.68
CA ILE A 189 10.65 -2.84 5.62
C ILE A 189 9.52 -2.31 4.73
N ASP A 190 8.56 -3.15 4.36
CA ASP A 190 7.40 -2.70 3.60
C ASP A 190 6.54 -1.72 4.41
N GLU A 191 6.36 -1.95 5.71
CA GLU A 191 5.61 -1.06 6.60
C GLU A 191 6.30 0.31 6.79
N LEU A 192 7.63 0.31 6.97
CA LEU A 192 8.44 1.53 6.96
C LEU A 192 8.34 2.26 5.62
N GLY A 193 8.39 1.54 4.51
CA GLY A 193 8.24 2.14 3.19
C GLY A 193 6.91 2.86 3.01
N VAL A 194 5.83 2.33 3.60
CA VAL A 194 4.50 2.97 3.61
C VAL A 194 4.48 4.21 4.48
N TYR A 195 4.83 4.11 5.76
CA TYR A 195 4.57 5.19 6.72
C TYR A 195 5.75 6.13 6.94
N PHE A 196 6.98 5.60 7.05
CA PHE A 196 8.18 6.44 7.13
C PHE A 196 8.49 7.09 5.78
N GLY A 197 8.14 6.42 4.67
CA GLY A 197 8.21 6.98 3.31
C GLY A 197 7.41 8.28 3.12
N GLU A 198 6.33 8.49 3.88
CA GLU A 198 5.57 9.75 3.86
C GLU A 198 6.37 10.94 4.40
N ILE A 199 7.23 10.67 5.39
CA ILE A 199 8.05 11.67 6.08
C ILE A 199 9.37 11.91 5.34
N LEU A 200 9.83 10.91 4.58
CA LEU A 200 11.11 10.91 3.88
C LEU A 200 11.30 12.12 2.96
N ILE A 201 10.24 12.58 2.30
CA ILE A 201 10.32 13.76 1.43
C ILE A 201 10.70 15.02 2.21
N GLY A 202 10.19 15.19 3.43
CA GLY A 202 10.53 16.33 4.30
C GLY A 202 11.97 16.25 4.80
N ILE A 203 12.42 15.06 5.19
CA ILE A 203 13.81 14.79 5.60
C ILE A 203 14.79 15.17 4.48
N LEU A 204 14.57 14.65 3.27
CA LEU A 204 15.43 14.88 2.11
C LEU A 204 15.42 16.36 1.70
N ALA A 205 14.26 17.03 1.80
CA ALA A 205 14.12 18.44 1.48
C ALA A 205 14.92 19.34 2.43
N PHE A 206 14.83 19.12 3.75
CA PHE A 206 15.63 19.89 4.71
C PHE A 206 17.14 19.66 4.53
N LYS A 207 17.55 18.45 4.16
CA LYS A 207 18.95 18.10 3.90
C LYS A 207 19.43 18.45 2.49
N LYS A 208 18.59 19.09 1.67
CA LYS A 208 18.87 19.52 0.29
C LYS A 208 19.30 18.37 -0.64
N GLN A 209 18.73 17.18 -0.44
CA GLN A 209 19.08 15.95 -1.18
C GLN A 209 17.95 15.43 -2.08
N LEU A 210 16.92 16.24 -2.30
CA LEU A 210 15.88 15.91 -3.29
C LEU A 210 16.46 15.77 -4.70
N SER A 211 17.56 16.48 -5.03
CA SER A 211 18.22 16.36 -6.34
C SER A 211 18.75 14.97 -6.64
N ASP A 212 19.21 14.29 -5.60
CA ASP A 212 19.96 13.03 -5.72
C ASP A 212 19.03 11.81 -5.59
N THR A 213 17.87 12.03 -4.98
CA THR A 213 16.92 10.97 -4.59
C THR A 213 15.58 11.07 -5.30
N CYS A 214 15.24 12.22 -5.88
CA CYS A 214 13.97 12.45 -6.58
C CYS A 214 14.14 12.70 -8.08
N THR A 215 13.21 12.19 -8.89
CA THR A 215 13.19 12.43 -10.34
C THR A 215 11.79 12.77 -10.85
N PRO A 216 11.60 13.88 -11.60
CA PRO A 216 12.59 14.94 -11.81
C PRO A 216 12.79 15.78 -10.54
N SER A 217 13.96 16.40 -10.40
CA SER A 217 14.39 17.11 -9.18
C SER A 217 14.23 18.63 -9.24
N ASP A 218 14.08 19.18 -10.44
CA ASP A 218 13.91 20.62 -10.73
C ASP A 218 12.56 21.20 -10.26
N MET A 219 11.68 20.35 -9.74
CA MET A 219 10.33 20.74 -9.32
C MET A 219 10.29 21.38 -7.92
N PHE A 220 11.40 21.34 -7.18
CA PHE A 220 11.49 21.85 -5.83
C PHE A 220 12.26 23.19 -5.78
N GLY A 221 11.90 24.04 -4.82
CA GLY A 221 12.66 25.27 -4.56
C GLY A 221 14.01 24.96 -3.90
N ILE A 222 14.87 25.97 -3.84
CA ILE A 222 16.26 25.82 -3.37
C ILE A 222 16.35 25.81 -1.83
N ASN A 223 15.45 26.52 -1.14
CA ASN A 223 15.47 26.66 0.32
C ASN A 223 14.10 26.32 0.90
N LEU A 224 14.01 25.18 1.60
CA LEU A 224 12.82 24.82 2.35
C LEU A 224 12.72 25.71 3.60
N LYS A 225 11.59 26.39 3.77
CA LYS A 225 11.24 27.16 4.98
C LYS A 225 10.53 26.29 6.01
N SER A 226 9.58 25.48 5.56
CA SER A 226 8.84 24.59 6.45
C SER A 226 8.34 23.36 5.74
N PHE A 227 8.25 22.27 6.50
CA PHE A 227 7.58 21.03 6.13
C PHE A 227 6.34 20.89 7.01
N SER A 228 5.21 20.51 6.41
CA SER A 228 3.94 20.44 7.13
C SER A 228 3.12 19.23 6.72
N ILE A 229 2.39 18.66 7.67
CA ILE A 229 1.53 17.49 7.48
C ILE A 229 0.11 17.84 7.91
N PRO A 230 -0.88 17.78 7.01
CA PRO A 230 -2.28 17.97 7.36
C PRO A 230 -2.75 16.96 8.40
N THR A 231 -3.42 17.45 9.44
CA THR A 231 -4.03 16.61 10.48
C THR A 231 -5.51 16.35 10.24
N ASP A 232 -6.13 17.06 9.29
CA ASP A 232 -7.53 16.90 8.92
C ASP A 232 -7.71 15.71 7.94
N PRO A 233 -8.52 14.69 8.29
CA PRO A 233 -8.84 13.55 7.43
C PRO A 233 -9.47 13.90 6.07
N ALA A 234 -9.94 15.13 5.86
CA ALA A 234 -10.42 15.63 4.56
C ALA A 234 -9.29 15.77 3.52
N PHE A 235 -8.02 15.81 3.95
CA PHE A 235 -6.84 15.98 3.10
C PHE A 235 -6.10 14.67 2.76
N LYS A 236 -6.80 13.52 2.75
CA LYS A 236 -6.30 12.17 2.37
C LYS A 236 -5.55 12.01 1.03
N LEU A 237 -5.42 13.09 0.26
CA LEU A 237 -4.75 13.13 -1.04
C LEU A 237 -3.45 13.94 -1.01
N VAL A 238 -3.10 14.52 0.13
CA VAL A 238 -1.88 15.29 0.35
C VAL A 238 -1.34 14.88 1.71
N ASP A 239 -0.26 14.13 1.67
CA ASP A 239 0.39 13.60 2.88
C ASP A 239 1.30 14.67 3.50
N SER A 240 1.80 15.61 2.69
CA SER A 240 2.61 16.74 3.18
C SER A 240 2.57 17.97 2.28
N SER A 241 3.03 19.11 2.79
CA SER A 241 3.31 20.33 2.02
C SER A 241 4.68 20.89 2.39
N LEU A 242 5.48 21.15 1.36
CA LEU A 242 6.80 21.74 1.42
C LEU A 242 6.70 23.20 1.01
N MET A 243 7.02 24.12 1.93
CA MET A 243 7.02 25.55 1.67
C MET A 243 8.46 26.00 1.46
N PHE A 244 8.79 26.41 0.24
CA PHE A 244 10.05 27.03 -0.13
C PHE A 244 9.90 28.55 -0.18
N ASP A 245 11.02 29.27 -0.30
CA ASP A 245 11.04 30.75 -0.39
C ASP A 245 10.08 31.32 -1.45
N THR A 246 9.92 30.63 -2.58
CA THR A 246 9.19 31.13 -3.75
C THR A 246 7.99 30.27 -4.14
N THR A 247 7.87 29.07 -3.59
CA THR A 247 6.88 28.08 -4.02
C THR A 247 6.39 27.23 -2.86
N THR A 248 5.15 26.78 -2.93
CA THR A 248 4.62 25.74 -2.04
C THR A 248 4.28 24.51 -2.88
N VAL A 249 4.79 23.37 -2.46
CA VAL A 249 4.63 22.09 -3.15
C VAL A 249 3.88 21.14 -2.22
N SER A 250 2.62 20.86 -2.53
CA SER A 250 1.88 19.78 -1.86
C SER A 250 2.31 18.43 -2.44
N VAL A 251 2.47 17.42 -1.60
CA VAL A 251 2.96 16.08 -1.98
C VAL A 251 2.04 15.01 -1.43
N SER A 252 1.73 14.00 -2.26
CA SER A 252 1.22 12.72 -1.81
C SER A 252 2.29 11.66 -1.99
N SER A 253 2.71 11.05 -0.90
CA SER A 253 3.76 10.04 -0.85
C SER A 253 3.15 8.64 -0.98
N LYS A 254 3.77 7.79 -1.78
CA LYS A 254 3.32 6.43 -2.04
C LYS A 254 4.48 5.46 -2.01
N TYR A 255 4.29 4.33 -1.34
CA TYR A 255 5.18 3.18 -1.44
C TYR A 255 4.81 2.34 -2.67
N ASP A 256 5.77 2.14 -3.58
CA ASP A 256 5.55 1.59 -4.92
C ASP A 256 4.55 2.44 -5.73
N LYS A 257 3.79 1.82 -6.64
CA LYS A 257 2.61 2.41 -7.29
C LYS A 257 1.54 2.91 -6.29
N GLY A 258 1.65 2.53 -5.01
CA GLY A 258 0.64 2.73 -3.97
C GLY A 258 -0.64 1.94 -4.25
N ALA A 259 -1.58 1.96 -3.29
CA ALA A 259 -2.94 1.52 -3.56
C ALA A 259 -3.61 2.53 -4.51
N ALA A 260 -4.33 2.03 -5.52
CA ALA A 260 -5.11 2.89 -6.40
C ALA A 260 -6.08 3.74 -5.57
N ALA A 261 -6.08 5.06 -5.78
CA ALA A 261 -6.88 5.98 -5.00
C ALA A 261 -8.37 5.76 -5.31
N SER A 262 -9.25 5.88 -4.31
CA SER A 262 -10.67 5.64 -4.54
C SER A 262 -11.29 6.78 -5.34
N PHE A 263 -11.85 6.47 -6.51
CA PHE A 263 -12.60 7.45 -7.30
C PHE A 263 -13.82 7.95 -6.52
N MET A 264 -14.49 7.04 -5.82
CA MET A 264 -15.75 7.29 -5.13
C MET A 264 -15.63 8.26 -3.96
N SER A 265 -14.52 8.25 -3.22
CA SER A 265 -14.31 9.20 -2.11
C SER A 265 -13.56 10.48 -2.53
N ASN A 266 -12.76 10.43 -3.60
CA ASN A 266 -11.80 11.50 -3.90
C ASN A 266 -12.21 12.38 -5.08
N VAL A 267 -13.00 11.83 -6.01
CA VAL A 267 -13.38 12.50 -7.27
C VAL A 267 -14.89 12.77 -7.31
N LEU A 268 -15.70 11.74 -7.04
CA LEU A 268 -17.15 11.85 -7.16
C LEU A 268 -17.76 12.96 -6.27
N PRO A 269 -17.35 13.18 -5.00
CA PRO A 269 -17.87 14.27 -4.18
C PRO A 269 -17.64 15.65 -4.79
N TYR A 270 -16.46 15.87 -5.38
CA TYR A 270 -16.14 17.11 -6.07
C TYR A 270 -16.97 17.26 -7.34
N GLY A 271 -17.13 16.18 -8.11
CA GLY A 271 -18.02 16.18 -9.28
C GLY A 271 -19.46 16.55 -8.92
N MET A 272 -20.01 15.93 -7.86
CA MET A 272 -21.37 16.21 -7.37
C MET A 272 -21.58 17.67 -6.95
N LYS A 273 -20.53 18.36 -6.49
CA LYS A 273 -20.64 19.77 -6.11
C LYS A 273 -20.76 20.70 -7.32
N TYR A 274 -20.20 20.32 -8.47
CA TYR A 274 -20.06 21.22 -9.62
C TYR A 274 -20.68 20.68 -10.93
N TYR A 275 -21.36 19.54 -10.90
CA TYR A 275 -21.82 18.87 -12.12
C TYR A 275 -22.83 19.66 -12.95
N SER A 276 -23.52 20.65 -12.36
CA SER A 276 -24.46 21.51 -13.09
C SER A 276 -23.78 22.22 -14.27
N GLY A 277 -22.53 22.66 -14.09
CA GLY A 277 -21.73 23.33 -15.11
C GLY A 277 -20.99 22.41 -16.09
N TYR A 278 -21.04 21.08 -15.90
CA TYR A 278 -20.36 20.15 -16.80
C TYR A 278 -21.12 19.98 -18.12
N GLN A 279 -20.40 19.70 -19.20
CA GLN A 279 -21.01 19.22 -20.45
C GLN A 279 -21.60 17.82 -20.26
N ASP A 280 -22.50 17.40 -21.15
CA ASP A 280 -23.07 16.06 -21.07
C ASP A 280 -21.99 14.99 -21.30
N CYS A 281 -21.82 14.13 -20.31
CA CYS A 281 -20.80 13.09 -20.26
C CYS A 281 -21.20 12.03 -19.22
N PHE A 282 -20.57 10.87 -19.27
CA PHE A 282 -20.84 9.78 -18.35
C PHE A 282 -20.60 10.19 -16.88
N PHE A 283 -19.54 10.96 -16.60
CA PHE A 283 -19.24 11.45 -15.25
C PHE A 283 -20.31 12.42 -14.72
N LYS A 284 -20.83 13.34 -15.56
CA LYS A 284 -21.96 14.20 -15.20
C LYS A 284 -23.21 13.35 -14.90
N LYS A 285 -23.46 12.32 -15.70
CA LYS A 285 -24.58 11.38 -15.48
C LYS A 285 -24.45 10.65 -14.15
N MET A 286 -23.25 10.20 -13.77
CA MET A 286 -22.97 9.61 -12.46
C MET A 286 -23.27 10.59 -11.31
N CYS A 287 -22.79 11.83 -11.40
CA CYS A 287 -23.03 12.87 -10.39
C CYS A 287 -24.53 13.16 -10.22
N ARG A 288 -25.27 13.26 -11.34
CA ARG A 288 -26.71 13.45 -11.34
C ARG A 288 -27.44 12.25 -10.70
N ILE A 289 -27.02 11.02 -10.99
CA ILE A 289 -27.61 9.83 -10.36
C ILE A 289 -27.42 9.87 -8.85
N ALA A 290 -26.20 10.10 -8.37
CA ALA A 290 -25.92 10.20 -6.94
C ALA A 290 -26.77 11.29 -6.25
N SER A 291 -26.90 12.45 -6.89
CA SER A 291 -27.72 13.56 -6.39
C SER A 291 -29.21 13.21 -6.36
N ASN A 292 -29.72 12.55 -7.41
CA ASN A 292 -31.11 12.09 -7.49
C ASN A 292 -31.43 10.95 -6.49
N MET A 293 -30.42 10.30 -5.92
CA MET A 293 -30.60 9.37 -4.81
C MET A 293 -30.71 10.08 -3.45
N GLY A 294 -30.57 11.41 -3.42
CA GLY A 294 -30.62 12.23 -2.21
C GLY A 294 -29.29 12.34 -1.48
N TYR A 295 -28.17 11.97 -2.11
CA TYR A 295 -26.85 12.07 -1.49
C TYR A 295 -26.20 13.43 -1.74
N THR A 296 -25.56 13.96 -0.69
CA THR A 296 -24.74 15.18 -0.74
C THR A 296 -23.26 14.86 -0.99
N SER A 297 -22.49 15.84 -1.44
CA SER A 297 -21.03 15.70 -1.62
C SER A 297 -20.34 15.29 -0.31
N GLU A 298 -20.77 15.87 0.81
CA GLU A 298 -20.21 15.66 2.14
C GLU A 298 -20.43 14.22 2.61
N GLN A 299 -21.64 13.67 2.42
CA GLN A 299 -21.96 12.29 2.75
C GLN A 299 -21.11 11.29 1.96
N VAL A 300 -20.96 11.51 0.65
CA VAL A 300 -20.16 10.62 -0.22
C VAL A 300 -18.67 10.72 0.11
N GLY A 301 -18.16 11.91 0.44
CA GLY A 301 -16.78 12.11 0.85
C GLY A 301 -16.43 11.52 2.22
N ALA A 302 -17.35 11.60 3.19
CA ALA A 302 -17.13 11.15 4.56
C ALA A 302 -17.10 9.62 4.70
N SER A 303 -17.81 8.88 3.85
CA SER A 303 -17.91 7.42 3.94
C SER A 303 -17.50 6.73 2.64
N ARG A 304 -16.29 6.13 2.65
CA ARG A 304 -15.70 5.40 1.51
C ARG A 304 -16.59 4.29 0.93
N PHE A 305 -17.41 3.62 1.75
CA PHE A 305 -18.10 2.38 1.33
C PHE A 305 -19.62 2.46 1.32
N LYS A 306 -20.26 3.09 2.32
CA LYS A 306 -21.72 3.06 2.48
C LYS A 306 -22.48 3.61 1.28
N PHE A 307 -22.12 4.81 0.82
CA PHE A 307 -22.77 5.48 -0.31
C PHE A 307 -22.21 5.03 -1.65
N SER A 308 -20.92 4.74 -1.71
CA SER A 308 -20.23 4.35 -2.94
C SER A 308 -20.84 3.11 -3.59
N LYS A 309 -21.15 2.06 -2.81
CA LYS A 309 -21.80 0.85 -3.36
C LYS A 309 -23.16 1.16 -3.97
N ASN A 310 -23.95 2.02 -3.33
CA ASN A 310 -25.33 2.34 -3.71
C ASN A 310 -25.32 3.05 -5.05
N ILE A 311 -24.41 4.04 -5.16
CA ILE A 311 -24.21 4.82 -6.36
C ILE A 311 -23.68 3.93 -7.48
N THR A 312 -22.69 3.07 -7.23
CA THR A 312 -22.16 2.17 -8.27
C THR A 312 -23.23 1.24 -8.81
N PHE A 313 -24.07 0.64 -7.96
CA PHE A 313 -25.18 -0.21 -8.41
C PHE A 313 -26.24 0.60 -9.18
N GLU A 314 -26.63 1.78 -8.72
CA GLU A 314 -27.62 2.59 -9.45
C GLU A 314 -27.07 3.06 -10.79
N VAL A 315 -25.80 3.45 -10.86
CA VAL A 315 -25.12 3.78 -12.12
C VAL A 315 -25.07 2.56 -13.04
N GLY A 316 -24.73 1.37 -12.51
CA GLY A 316 -24.74 0.10 -13.23
C GLY A 316 -26.11 -0.19 -13.85
N LEU A 317 -27.15 -0.23 -13.02
CA LEU A 317 -28.51 -0.52 -13.46
C LEU A 317 -29.03 0.50 -14.48
N ARG A 318 -28.90 1.81 -14.21
CA ARG A 318 -29.54 2.86 -15.04
C ARG A 318 -28.72 3.30 -16.23
N SER A 319 -27.39 3.34 -16.09
CA SER A 319 -26.51 3.90 -17.12
C SER A 319 -25.75 2.86 -17.92
N VAL A 320 -25.40 1.72 -17.32
CA VAL A 320 -24.73 0.62 -18.03
C VAL A 320 -25.77 -0.28 -18.69
N LEU A 321 -26.70 -0.84 -17.90
CA LEU A 321 -27.69 -1.82 -18.35
C LEU A 321 -29.01 -1.20 -18.87
N LYS A 322 -29.26 0.09 -18.57
CA LYS A 322 -30.50 0.82 -18.95
C LYS A 322 -31.79 0.21 -18.39
N ILE A 323 -31.73 -0.49 -17.25
CA ILE A 323 -32.89 -1.08 -16.56
C ILE A 323 -33.74 0.03 -15.93
N LYS A 324 -35.05 0.02 -16.15
CA LYS A 324 -35.98 1.00 -15.57
C LYS A 324 -36.17 0.77 -14.07
N LYS A 325 -36.40 1.85 -13.30
CA LYS A 325 -36.68 1.79 -11.85
C LYS A 325 -37.94 0.98 -11.50
N SER A 326 -38.87 0.85 -12.44
CA SER A 326 -40.08 0.03 -12.32
C SER A 326 -39.78 -1.46 -12.26
N ASN A 327 -38.72 -1.92 -12.95
CA ASN A 327 -38.37 -3.33 -13.05
C ASN A 327 -37.51 -3.76 -11.87
N VAL A 328 -36.46 -2.97 -11.59
CA VAL A 328 -35.53 -3.21 -10.48
C VAL A 328 -35.41 -1.94 -9.67
N LYS A 329 -35.92 -1.94 -8.44
CA LYS A 329 -35.70 -0.84 -7.49
C LYS A 329 -34.35 -1.03 -6.83
N ASN A 330 -33.51 0.01 -6.76
CA ASN A 330 -32.25 -0.02 -6.01
C ASN A 330 -32.35 0.81 -4.73
N THR A 331 -33.29 0.44 -3.87
CA THR A 331 -33.44 1.05 -2.55
C THR A 331 -32.54 0.30 -1.57
N ASN A 332 -31.58 0.99 -0.94
CA ASN A 332 -30.65 0.42 0.05
C ASN A 332 -29.81 -0.78 -0.47
N HIS A 333 -29.28 -0.69 -1.68
CA HIS A 333 -28.52 -1.76 -2.35
C HIS A 333 -29.30 -3.09 -2.47
N SER A 334 -30.61 -3.07 -2.72
CA SER A 334 -31.46 -4.27 -2.83
C SER A 334 -30.83 -5.42 -3.62
N ILE A 335 -30.27 -5.18 -4.81
CA ILE A 335 -29.59 -6.22 -5.59
C ILE A 335 -28.33 -6.74 -4.88
N TYR A 336 -27.54 -5.86 -4.27
CA TYR A 336 -26.39 -6.29 -3.47
C TYR A 336 -26.81 -7.11 -2.25
N GLU A 337 -27.90 -6.76 -1.58
CA GLU A 337 -28.44 -7.54 -0.47
C GLU A 337 -28.98 -8.90 -0.96
N SER A 338 -29.59 -8.99 -2.14
CA SER A 338 -29.91 -10.28 -2.78
C SER A 338 -28.65 -11.11 -3.01
N ILE A 339 -27.59 -10.53 -3.57
CA ILE A 339 -26.30 -11.22 -3.75
C ILE A 339 -25.74 -11.69 -2.41
N ARG A 340 -25.81 -10.85 -1.37
CA ARG A 340 -25.34 -11.15 -0.02
C ARG A 340 -26.13 -12.29 0.62
N LYS A 341 -27.47 -12.30 0.50
CA LYS A 341 -28.33 -13.37 0.97
C LYS A 341 -27.93 -14.70 0.33
N VAL A 342 -27.77 -14.73 -0.99
CA VAL A 342 -27.29 -15.91 -1.72
C VAL A 342 -25.91 -16.35 -1.21
N ALA A 343 -24.98 -15.42 -0.98
CA ALA A 343 -23.65 -15.74 -0.43
C ALA A 343 -23.70 -16.31 1.00
N MET A 344 -24.76 -15.99 1.75
CA MET A 344 -25.00 -16.46 3.11
C MET A 344 -25.94 -17.68 3.17
N ASN A 345 -26.25 -18.29 2.02
CA ASN A 345 -27.23 -19.38 1.89
C ASN A 345 -28.62 -19.04 2.47
N GLN A 346 -29.04 -17.78 2.31
CA GLN A 346 -30.37 -17.31 2.70
C GLN A 346 -31.31 -17.28 1.50
N GLU A 347 -32.57 -17.63 1.73
CA GLU A 347 -33.59 -17.60 0.69
C GLU A 347 -33.90 -16.16 0.23
N LEU A 348 -34.09 -16.03 -1.08
CA LEU A 348 -34.60 -14.82 -1.71
C LEU A 348 -36.12 -14.90 -1.83
N SER A 349 -36.79 -13.78 -1.59
CA SER A 349 -38.20 -13.66 -1.95
C SER A 349 -38.39 -13.76 -3.47
N VAL A 350 -39.60 -14.12 -3.92
CA VAL A 350 -39.94 -14.21 -5.36
C VAL A 350 -39.58 -12.92 -6.11
N LYS A 351 -39.81 -11.77 -5.47
CA LYS A 351 -39.47 -10.47 -6.05
C LYS A 351 -37.96 -10.27 -6.17
N GLU A 352 -37.20 -10.62 -5.13
CA GLU A 352 -35.74 -10.48 -5.14
C GLU A 352 -35.09 -11.39 -6.19
N ASN A 353 -35.60 -12.62 -6.37
CA ASN A 353 -35.18 -13.51 -7.45
C ASN A 353 -35.45 -12.89 -8.82
N LYS A 354 -36.68 -12.44 -9.07
CA LYS A 354 -37.04 -11.80 -10.34
C LYS A 354 -36.19 -10.57 -10.66
N GLU A 355 -35.95 -9.71 -9.67
CA GLU A 355 -35.10 -8.52 -9.85
C GLU A 355 -33.63 -8.92 -10.12
N LEU A 356 -33.13 -10.00 -9.53
CA LEU A 356 -31.78 -10.49 -9.76
C LEU A 356 -31.63 -11.14 -11.15
N ASP A 357 -32.61 -11.94 -11.58
CA ASP A 357 -32.65 -12.56 -12.90
C ASP A 357 -32.68 -11.52 -14.02
N GLU A 358 -33.52 -10.48 -13.89
CA GLU A 358 -33.55 -9.35 -14.83
C GLU A 358 -32.17 -8.68 -14.96
N VAL A 359 -31.42 -8.55 -13.86
CA VAL A 359 -30.06 -7.99 -13.89
C VAL A 359 -29.11 -8.93 -14.61
N ILE A 360 -29.16 -10.24 -14.36
CA ILE A 360 -28.31 -11.24 -15.01
C ILE A 360 -28.60 -11.27 -16.51
N GLU A 361 -29.86 -11.34 -16.93
CA GLU A 361 -30.26 -11.30 -18.34
C GLU A 361 -29.76 -10.04 -19.03
N ALA A 362 -29.90 -8.87 -18.40
CA ALA A 362 -29.40 -7.62 -18.95
C ALA A 362 -27.87 -7.58 -19.08
N ILE A 363 -27.13 -8.25 -18.19
CA ILE A 363 -25.67 -8.39 -18.29
C ILE A 363 -25.30 -9.32 -19.46
N GLU A 364 -26.02 -10.42 -19.65
CA GLU A 364 -25.81 -11.32 -20.80
C GLU A 364 -26.07 -10.59 -22.12
N ASP A 365 -27.19 -9.87 -22.19
CA ASP A 365 -27.53 -9.00 -23.32
C ASP A 365 -26.45 -7.95 -23.59
N TYR A 366 -25.87 -7.39 -22.52
CA TYR A 366 -24.78 -6.42 -22.64
C TYR A 366 -23.55 -7.05 -23.30
N PHE A 367 -23.16 -8.27 -22.92
CA PHE A 367 -22.04 -8.98 -23.55
C PHE A 367 -22.32 -9.34 -25.01
N ILE A 368 -23.55 -9.80 -25.32
CA ILE A 368 -23.95 -10.13 -26.70
C ILE A 368 -23.92 -8.88 -27.59
N LYS A 369 -24.45 -7.76 -27.11
CA LYS A 369 -24.57 -6.51 -27.89
C LYS A 369 -23.24 -5.77 -28.02
N ARG A 370 -22.30 -5.92 -27.08
CA ARG A 370 -21.01 -5.22 -27.11
C ARG A 370 -19.85 -6.17 -27.40
N LYS A 371 -19.27 -6.04 -28.61
CA LYS A 371 -18.02 -6.70 -29.00
C LYS A 371 -16.76 -6.22 -28.26
N THR A 372 -16.87 -5.18 -27.42
CA THR A 372 -15.75 -4.46 -26.80
C THR A 372 -15.85 -4.42 -25.28
N PHE A 373 -16.11 -5.56 -24.64
CA PHE A 373 -15.72 -5.72 -23.24
C PHE A 373 -14.21 -5.99 -23.20
N ASP A 374 -13.49 -5.31 -22.31
CA ASP A 374 -12.01 -5.38 -22.20
C ASP A 374 -11.53 -6.71 -21.56
N GLY A 375 -12.28 -7.79 -21.79
CA GLY A 375 -12.05 -9.13 -21.28
C GLY A 375 -12.22 -10.15 -22.39
N ARG A 376 -11.26 -11.08 -22.49
CA ARG A 376 -11.32 -12.23 -23.42
C ARG A 376 -12.52 -13.12 -23.07
N GLU A 377 -12.92 -14.04 -23.95
CA GLU A 377 -14.01 -15.02 -23.73
C GLU A 377 -13.96 -15.67 -22.33
N GLN A 378 -12.75 -15.96 -21.84
CA GLN A 378 -12.49 -16.51 -20.50
C GLN A 378 -13.02 -15.63 -19.34
N VAL A 379 -13.01 -14.30 -19.48
CA VAL A 379 -13.54 -13.36 -18.48
C VAL A 379 -15.07 -13.42 -18.46
N ILE A 380 -15.70 -13.46 -19.64
CA ILE A 380 -17.16 -13.60 -19.75
C ILE A 380 -17.60 -14.93 -19.13
N GLN A 381 -16.89 -16.02 -19.45
CA GLN A 381 -17.17 -17.33 -18.85
C GLN A 381 -16.97 -17.34 -17.33
N THR A 382 -15.94 -16.65 -16.82
CA THR A 382 -15.74 -16.51 -15.38
C THR A 382 -16.88 -15.75 -14.72
N ILE A 383 -17.40 -14.70 -15.37
CA ILE A 383 -18.55 -13.93 -14.87
C ILE A 383 -19.79 -14.83 -14.81
N ARG A 384 -20.08 -15.56 -15.89
CA ARG A 384 -21.22 -16.50 -16.00
C ARG A 384 -21.19 -17.60 -14.94
N ASN A 385 -20.04 -18.25 -14.76
CA ASN A 385 -19.89 -19.38 -13.84
C ASN A 385 -20.04 -18.99 -12.37
N ASN A 386 -20.01 -17.70 -12.04
CA ASN A 386 -20.01 -17.22 -10.66
C ASN A 386 -21.12 -16.19 -10.40
N TYR A 387 -22.18 -16.15 -11.20
CA TYR A 387 -23.37 -15.39 -10.82
C TYR A 387 -23.96 -15.92 -9.51
N PRO A 388 -24.53 -15.05 -8.67
CA PRO A 388 -24.65 -13.60 -8.86
C PRO A 388 -23.45 -12.80 -8.30
N PHE A 389 -22.41 -13.47 -7.80
CA PHE A 389 -21.28 -12.85 -7.08
C PHE A 389 -20.42 -11.92 -7.94
N THR A 390 -20.44 -12.10 -9.26
CA THR A 390 -19.68 -11.34 -10.24
C THR A 390 -20.30 -10.00 -10.62
N ILE A 391 -21.57 -9.74 -10.27
CA ILE A 391 -22.32 -8.54 -10.66
C ILE A 391 -21.63 -7.26 -10.16
N THR A 392 -21.14 -7.24 -8.91
CA THR A 392 -20.40 -6.08 -8.36
C THR A 392 -19.16 -5.77 -9.21
N SER A 393 -18.37 -6.80 -9.53
CA SER A 393 -17.16 -6.65 -10.33
C SER A 393 -17.52 -6.20 -11.76
N PHE A 394 -18.56 -6.77 -12.38
CA PHE A 394 -19.06 -6.34 -13.68
C PHE A 394 -19.39 -4.83 -13.71
N PHE A 395 -20.11 -4.33 -12.70
CA PHE A 395 -20.40 -2.90 -12.61
C PHE A 395 -19.14 -2.06 -12.42
N ASN A 396 -18.18 -2.47 -11.59
CA ASN A 396 -16.91 -1.76 -11.42
C ASN A 396 -16.14 -1.64 -12.76
N TYR A 397 -15.99 -2.76 -13.48
CA TYR A 397 -15.31 -2.79 -14.79
C TYR A 397 -16.04 -1.93 -15.82
N SER A 398 -17.36 -2.06 -15.93
CA SER A 398 -18.15 -1.34 -16.92
C SER A 398 -18.18 0.16 -16.67
N VAL A 399 -18.30 0.58 -15.41
CA VAL A 399 -18.23 2.00 -15.01
C VAL A 399 -16.85 2.57 -15.31
N ALA A 400 -15.77 1.86 -14.93
CA ALA A 400 -14.41 2.30 -15.22
C ALA A 400 -14.13 2.39 -16.73
N SER A 401 -14.59 1.42 -17.51
CA SER A 401 -14.47 1.42 -18.98
C SER A 401 -15.20 2.61 -19.61
N LEU A 402 -16.45 2.88 -19.22
CA LEU A 402 -17.20 4.03 -19.72
C LEU A 402 -16.54 5.35 -19.34
N LEU A 403 -16.01 5.49 -18.12
CA LEU A 403 -15.27 6.68 -17.72
C LEU A 403 -13.97 6.86 -18.52
N ASN A 404 -13.23 5.77 -18.81
CA ASN A 404 -12.00 5.84 -19.60
C ASN A 404 -12.25 6.11 -21.09
N ASN A 405 -13.37 5.65 -21.64
CA ASN A 405 -13.69 5.79 -23.06
C ASN A 405 -14.42 7.10 -23.39
N ASP A 406 -14.89 7.84 -22.39
CA ASP A 406 -15.48 9.16 -22.54
C ASP A 406 -14.42 10.26 -22.30
N ARG A 407 -14.00 10.92 -23.38
CA ARG A 407 -12.99 11.99 -23.36
C ARG A 407 -13.37 13.15 -22.44
N THR A 408 -14.64 13.55 -22.42
CA THR A 408 -15.13 14.66 -21.59
C THR A 408 -15.14 14.27 -20.12
N SER A 409 -15.56 13.04 -19.81
CA SER A 409 -15.44 12.49 -18.46
C SER A 409 -14.00 12.47 -17.98
N ARG A 410 -13.06 11.97 -18.79
CA ARG A 410 -11.64 11.97 -18.46
C ARG A 410 -11.09 13.35 -18.19
N LYS A 411 -11.47 14.34 -19.02
CA LYS A 411 -11.08 15.74 -18.82
C LYS A 411 -11.52 16.24 -17.45
N TYR A 412 -12.80 16.13 -17.08
CA TYR A 412 -13.28 16.63 -15.78
C TYR A 412 -12.67 15.88 -14.59
N VAL A 413 -12.53 14.56 -14.68
CA VAL A 413 -11.87 13.78 -13.63
C VAL A 413 -10.42 14.22 -13.49
N HIS A 414 -9.72 14.41 -14.60
CA HIS A 414 -8.34 14.89 -14.61
C HIS A 414 -8.23 16.32 -14.11
N GLU A 415 -9.18 17.22 -14.38
CA GLU A 415 -9.22 18.58 -13.83
C GLU A 415 -9.55 18.60 -12.33
N ILE A 416 -10.41 17.71 -11.84
CA ILE A 416 -10.65 17.58 -10.39
C ILE A 416 -9.40 17.07 -9.67
N ILE A 417 -8.66 16.16 -10.30
CA ILE A 417 -7.41 15.64 -9.76
C ILE A 417 -6.28 16.66 -9.92
N GLY A 418 -6.16 17.30 -11.07
CA GLY A 418 -5.09 18.23 -11.44
C GLY A 418 -5.31 19.68 -11.00
N GLY A 419 -6.56 20.05 -10.70
CA GLY A 419 -6.93 21.26 -9.96
C GLY A 419 -6.54 21.18 -8.48
N LYS A 420 -6.13 20.00 -8.02
CA LYS A 420 -5.34 19.83 -6.80
C LYS A 420 -3.87 19.82 -7.25
N ASN A 421 -3.19 20.97 -7.16
CA ASN A 421 -1.76 21.12 -7.48
C ASN A 421 -0.89 20.38 -6.43
N PHE A 422 -0.95 19.05 -6.36
CA PHE A 422 -0.03 18.24 -5.55
C PHE A 422 0.81 17.33 -6.44
N TYR A 423 2.05 17.05 -6.09
CA TYR A 423 2.86 16.04 -6.76
C TYR A 423 2.69 14.68 -6.09
N GLN A 424 2.74 13.61 -6.86
CA GLN A 424 2.79 12.25 -6.31
C GLN A 424 4.25 11.79 -6.21
N ALA A 425 4.75 11.58 -4.99
CA ALA A 425 6.08 11.04 -4.70
C ALA A 425 6.02 9.52 -4.57
N ASN A 426 6.53 8.78 -5.56
CA ASN A 426 6.48 7.32 -5.58
C ASN A 426 7.83 6.72 -5.18
N LEU A 427 7.93 6.22 -3.95
CA LEU A 427 9.10 5.50 -3.45
C LEU A 427 9.19 4.13 -4.13
N ASN A 428 10.29 3.89 -4.85
CA ASN A 428 10.51 2.66 -5.60
C ASN A 428 10.71 1.47 -4.66
N LYS A 429 9.71 0.59 -4.56
CA LYS A 429 9.74 -0.59 -3.67
C LYS A 429 10.95 -1.50 -3.85
N SER A 430 11.35 -1.76 -5.10
CA SER A 430 12.46 -2.67 -5.38
C SER A 430 13.80 -2.09 -4.91
N LYS A 431 13.99 -0.78 -5.07
CA LYS A 431 15.18 -0.07 -4.59
C LYS A 431 15.13 0.17 -3.09
N TRP A 432 13.98 0.57 -2.54
CA TRP A 432 13.77 0.72 -1.10
C TRP A 432 14.10 -0.55 -0.34
N ARG A 433 13.67 -1.72 -0.83
CA ARG A 433 14.03 -3.00 -0.21
C ARG A 433 15.53 -3.30 -0.24
N LYS A 434 16.33 -2.62 -1.06
CA LYS A 434 17.79 -2.71 -1.07
C LYS A 434 18.45 -1.61 -0.23
N GLY A 435 17.68 -0.78 0.46
CA GLY A 435 18.18 0.38 1.19
C GLY A 435 18.37 1.62 0.33
N ILE A 436 18.08 1.57 -0.97
CA ILE A 436 18.31 2.70 -1.89
C ILE A 436 17.07 3.58 -1.93
N ILE A 437 17.25 4.88 -1.68
CA ILE A 437 16.18 5.88 -1.77
C ILE A 437 16.05 6.37 -3.21
N ASP A 438 14.90 6.08 -3.83
CA ASP A 438 14.59 6.49 -5.20
C ASP A 438 13.10 6.83 -5.28
N ILE A 439 12.81 8.12 -5.49
CA ILE A 439 11.46 8.68 -5.48
C ILE A 439 11.16 9.24 -6.86
N LYS A 440 10.19 8.63 -7.55
CA LYS A 440 9.69 9.19 -8.80
C LYS A 440 8.55 10.16 -8.52
N MET A 441 8.78 11.43 -8.82
CA MET A 441 7.80 12.49 -8.71
C MET A 441 6.94 12.58 -9.98
N VAL A 442 5.63 12.65 -9.81
CA VAL A 442 4.67 12.74 -10.91
C VAL A 442 3.75 13.94 -10.69
N SER A 443 3.77 14.91 -11.61
CA SER A 443 2.80 16.01 -11.61
C SER A 443 1.45 15.52 -12.15
N PRO A 444 0.32 15.87 -11.52
CA PRO A 444 -1.00 15.57 -12.04
C PRO A 444 -1.23 16.13 -13.44
N LYS A 445 -0.59 17.26 -13.80
CA LYS A 445 -0.76 17.91 -15.12
C LYS A 445 -0.08 17.16 -16.26
N SER A 446 0.96 16.36 -15.96
CA SER A 446 1.67 15.53 -16.93
C SER A 446 1.34 14.04 -16.79
N ALA A 447 0.58 13.67 -15.77
CA ALA A 447 0.25 12.28 -15.47
C ALA A 447 -0.82 11.73 -16.42
N THR A 448 -0.62 10.49 -16.86
CA THR A 448 -1.69 9.75 -17.53
C THR A 448 -2.65 9.21 -16.48
N LEU A 449 -3.87 9.76 -16.44
CA LEU A 449 -4.96 9.22 -15.62
C LEU A 449 -5.46 7.90 -16.20
N LYS A 450 -5.47 6.85 -15.38
CA LYS A 450 -6.18 5.58 -15.65
C LYS A 450 -7.18 5.28 -14.54
N ILE A 451 -8.44 5.08 -14.92
CA ILE A 451 -9.51 4.66 -14.00
C ILE A 451 -9.59 3.13 -13.99
N LEU A 452 -9.67 2.54 -12.81
CA LEU A 452 -9.57 1.10 -12.57
C LEU A 452 -10.87 0.57 -11.97
N GLY A 453 -11.41 -0.50 -12.56
CA GLY A 453 -12.53 -1.28 -12.02
C GLY A 453 -12.13 -2.67 -11.53
N SER A 454 -10.83 -2.98 -11.54
CA SER A 454 -10.26 -4.32 -11.35
C SER A 454 -9.72 -4.59 -9.94
N MET A 455 -10.05 -3.74 -8.97
CA MET A 455 -9.50 -3.87 -7.62
C MET A 455 -10.17 -4.99 -6.81
N SER A 456 -11.38 -5.41 -7.18
CA SER A 456 -12.07 -6.58 -6.63
C SER A 456 -11.85 -7.81 -7.51
N GLY A 457 -11.60 -8.97 -6.87
CA GLY A 457 -11.58 -10.24 -7.58
C GLY A 457 -12.93 -10.53 -8.23
N ALA A 458 -12.96 -11.30 -9.32
CA ALA A 458 -14.19 -11.57 -10.06
C ALA A 458 -15.29 -12.18 -9.17
N THR A 459 -14.92 -12.99 -8.17
CA THR A 459 -15.83 -13.64 -7.22
C THR A 459 -16.02 -12.89 -5.90
N ASP A 460 -15.31 -11.79 -5.67
CA ASP A 460 -15.47 -10.98 -4.45
C ASP A 460 -16.61 -9.96 -4.64
N PHE A 461 -17.84 -10.39 -4.37
CA PHE A 461 -19.01 -9.52 -4.43
C PHE A 461 -18.94 -8.34 -3.45
N THR A 462 -18.12 -8.45 -2.38
CA THR A 462 -18.03 -7.44 -1.33
C THR A 462 -17.20 -6.22 -1.74
N ALA A 463 -16.30 -6.40 -2.73
CA ALA A 463 -15.35 -5.40 -3.21
C ALA A 463 -14.57 -4.71 -2.08
N LYS A 464 -14.04 -5.50 -1.13
CA LYS A 464 -13.32 -4.99 0.06
C LYS A 464 -12.15 -4.07 -0.28
N GLN A 465 -11.48 -4.33 -1.40
CA GLN A 465 -10.32 -3.56 -1.88
C GLN A 465 -10.70 -2.21 -2.55
N GLY A 466 -11.99 -1.96 -2.78
CA GLY A 466 -12.50 -0.77 -3.45
C GLY A 466 -13.38 -1.10 -4.66
N LEU A 467 -14.25 -0.17 -5.02
CA LEU A 467 -15.14 -0.27 -6.19
C LEU A 467 -14.41 0.24 -7.44
N VAL A 468 -14.58 1.54 -7.74
CA VAL A 468 -13.84 2.24 -8.79
C VAL A 468 -12.70 3.02 -8.15
N ASN A 469 -11.52 2.87 -8.71
CA ASN A 469 -10.28 3.51 -8.27
C ASN A 469 -9.61 4.23 -9.44
N TYR A 470 -8.54 4.97 -9.18
CA TYR A 470 -7.72 5.58 -10.23
C TYR A 470 -6.23 5.54 -9.86
N GLU A 471 -5.39 5.56 -10.90
CA GLU A 471 -3.95 5.73 -10.80
C GLU A 471 -3.50 6.89 -11.71
N LEU A 472 -2.46 7.60 -11.27
CA LEU A 472 -1.72 8.59 -12.05
C LEU A 472 -0.38 7.97 -12.39
N LYS A 473 -0.01 7.97 -13.68
CA LYS A 473 1.21 7.36 -14.21
C LYS A 473 2.12 8.36 -14.89
#